data_AF-A7RZN8-F1
#
_entry.id   AF-A7RZN8-F1
#
_cell.length_a   1.000
_cell.length_b   1.000
_cell.length_c   1.000
_cell.angle_alpha   90.00
_cell.angle_beta   90.00
_cell.angle_gamma   90.00
#
_symmetry.space_group_name_H-M   'P 1'
#
loop_
_entity.id
_entity.type
_entity.pdbx_description
1 polymer ?
#
loop_
_entity_poly.entity_id
_entity_poly.type
_entity_poly.pdbx_seq_one_letter_code
_entity_poly.pdbx_strand_id
1 'polypeptide(L)'
;MAWQVLSKSISRCSYRNLLIFRHVNSLSGKPTSLREAVETIRENVCGRKCDIFIGTGQYYHHETNDRIVCLSFDNSKAMDPPRTILDTVINSDEIDTLEGEIAGIPECLSLLTGEVDSVHDQPWLFGFASKPEFKVFSERGILLHHRTIQDGQVFHVSDSSMSEEVMLDQIKAVQVTLSEEPWNSRKVELEVNNTELVSVVEDTRENGSSDLSELMMSTEWLVKMAGLMCLLIRQVGVCSGVSLKLPAELRAEGNPWIELRNQVWISRVHDDKDS
;
A
#
# COMPACT_ATOMS: atom_id res chain seq x y z
N MET A 1 25.00 -51.52 -5.32
CA MET A 1 23.56 -51.22 -5.50
C MET A 1 23.04 -50.66 -4.17
N ALA A 2 23.18 -49.35 -3.95
CA ALA A 2 22.63 -48.63 -2.81
C ALA A 2 22.75 -47.12 -3.11
N TRP A 3 21.63 -46.43 -3.29
CA TRP A 3 21.54 -44.98 -3.25
C TRP A 3 20.34 -44.63 -2.37
N GLN A 4 20.65 -44.06 -1.20
CA GLN A 4 19.70 -43.29 -0.40
C GLN A 4 19.55 -41.93 -1.05
N VAL A 5 18.33 -41.55 -1.42
CA VAL A 5 17.96 -40.18 -1.76
C VAL A 5 17.07 -39.66 -0.64
N LEU A 6 17.58 -38.65 0.05
CA LEU A 6 16.86 -37.86 1.05
C LEU A 6 15.72 -37.09 0.38
N SER A 7 14.48 -37.48 0.67
CA SER A 7 13.30 -36.63 0.48
C SER A 7 13.28 -35.56 1.57
N LYS A 8 13.73 -34.34 1.24
CA LYS A 8 13.38 -33.17 2.05
C LYS A 8 11.90 -32.88 1.83
N SER A 9 11.13 -33.03 2.90
CA SER A 9 9.72 -32.65 2.97
C SER A 9 9.56 -31.16 2.69
N ILE A 10 8.70 -30.86 1.74
CA ILE A 10 8.22 -29.53 1.35
C ILE A 10 7.56 -28.89 2.58
N SER A 11 8.17 -27.84 3.11
CA SER A 11 7.57 -27.01 4.15
C SER A 11 6.44 -26.17 3.54
N ARG A 12 5.28 -26.20 4.20
CA ARG A 12 4.01 -25.58 3.79
C ARG A 12 4.15 -24.07 3.59
N CYS A 13 3.65 -23.54 2.47
CA CYS A 13 3.34 -22.11 2.32
C CYS A 13 2.34 -21.68 3.40
N SER A 14 2.71 -20.67 4.19
CA SER A 14 1.79 -19.93 5.05
C SER A 14 1.13 -18.84 4.20
N TYR A 15 -0.21 -18.80 4.17
CA TYR A 15 -0.99 -17.90 3.31
C TYR A 15 -1.19 -16.53 3.97
N ARG A 16 -1.17 -15.43 3.19
CA ARG A 16 -1.14 -14.04 3.69
C ARG A 16 -2.51 -13.38 3.67
N ASN A 17 -3.47 -13.84 4.45
CA ASN A 17 -4.86 -13.40 4.26
C ASN A 17 -5.14 -11.97 4.75
N LEU A 18 -5.37 -11.03 3.84
CA LEU A 18 -6.11 -9.80 4.15
C LEU A 18 -7.60 -10.14 4.30
N LEU A 19 -8.16 -9.97 5.50
CA LEU A 19 -9.62 -9.94 5.67
C LEU A 19 -10.02 -8.47 5.74
N ILE A 20 -10.73 -8.01 4.71
CA ILE A 20 -11.33 -6.68 4.65
C ILE A 20 -12.60 -6.73 5.49
N PHE A 21 -12.56 -6.07 6.65
CA PHE A 21 -13.72 -5.96 7.52
C PHE A 21 -14.57 -4.76 7.12
N ARG A 22 -15.89 -4.98 7.07
CA ARG A 22 -16.88 -3.90 6.93
C ARG A 22 -17.10 -3.22 8.28
N HIS A 23 -16.30 -2.21 8.60
CA HIS A 23 -16.62 -1.29 9.68
C HIS A 23 -17.05 0.07 9.10
N VAL A 24 -18.36 0.25 8.98
CA VAL A 24 -18.95 1.54 8.62
C VAL A 24 -18.94 2.44 9.85
N ASN A 25 -17.93 3.30 9.96
CA ASN A 25 -18.06 4.51 10.78
C ASN A 25 -18.48 5.65 9.86
N SER A 26 -19.74 6.06 9.98
CA SER A 26 -20.26 7.27 9.34
C SER A 26 -19.31 8.46 9.57
N LEU A 27 -18.94 9.19 8.51
CA LEU A 27 -18.18 10.44 8.60
C LEU A 27 -18.99 11.59 9.26
N SER A 28 -20.25 11.36 9.62
CA SER A 28 -21.08 12.35 10.31
C SER A 28 -20.46 12.77 11.65
N GLY A 29 -20.11 14.05 11.78
CA GLY A 29 -19.54 14.64 13.00
C GLY A 29 -18.02 14.71 13.03
N LYS A 30 -17.34 14.45 11.91
CA LYS A 30 -15.89 14.60 11.79
C LYS A 30 -15.49 16.03 11.38
N PRO A 31 -14.28 16.49 11.72
CA PRO A 31 -13.83 17.87 11.48
C PRO A 31 -14.01 18.31 10.02
N THR A 32 -14.78 19.36 9.77
CA THR A 32 -15.00 19.86 8.39
C THR A 32 -14.14 21.07 8.06
N SER A 33 -13.30 21.51 9.00
CA SER A 33 -12.37 22.63 8.81
C SER A 33 -10.94 22.24 9.17
N LEU A 34 -9.97 22.88 8.51
CA LEU A 34 -8.55 22.76 8.80
C LEU A 34 -8.23 22.92 10.30
N ARG A 35 -8.84 23.91 10.95
CA ARG A 35 -8.59 24.21 12.37
C ARG A 35 -9.00 23.04 13.27
N GLU A 36 -10.21 22.53 13.10
CA GLU A 36 -10.71 21.39 13.89
C GLU A 36 -9.87 20.13 13.63
N ALA A 37 -9.41 19.93 12.40
CA ALA A 37 -8.52 18.82 12.04
C ALA A 37 -7.18 18.89 12.80
N VAL A 38 -6.53 20.06 12.82
CA VAL A 38 -5.26 20.27 13.55
C VAL A 38 -5.46 20.10 15.06
N GLU A 39 -6.53 20.66 15.63
CA GLU A 39 -6.85 20.50 17.05
C GLU A 39 -7.07 19.01 17.40
N THR A 40 -7.83 18.28 16.59
CA THR A 40 -8.07 16.83 16.76
C THR A 40 -6.77 16.03 16.74
N ILE A 41 -5.86 16.33 15.80
CA ILE A 41 -4.56 15.66 15.71
C ILE A 41 -3.74 15.94 16.96
N ARG A 42 -3.61 17.21 17.38
CA ARG A 42 -2.86 17.62 18.58
C ARG A 42 -3.35 16.89 19.83
N GLU A 43 -4.66 16.79 20.02
CA GLU A 43 -5.25 16.09 21.16
C GLU A 43 -4.91 14.59 21.14
N ASN A 44 -4.95 13.95 19.97
CA ASN A 44 -4.69 12.52 19.84
C ASN A 44 -3.21 12.14 20.01
N VAL A 45 -2.27 13.06 19.76
CA VAL A 45 -0.82 12.82 19.92
C VAL A 45 -0.22 13.46 21.17
N CYS A 46 -1.02 14.22 21.94
CA CYS A 46 -0.56 14.96 23.11
C CYS A 46 0.29 14.12 24.07
N GLY A 47 1.51 14.58 24.37
CA GLY A 47 2.43 13.89 25.26
C GLY A 47 3.08 12.62 24.69
N ARG A 48 2.84 12.28 23.41
CA ARG A 48 3.40 11.10 22.75
C ARG A 48 4.11 11.47 21.45
N LYS A 49 5.45 11.39 21.47
CA LYS A 49 6.27 11.51 20.26
C LYS A 49 5.92 10.39 19.28
N CYS A 50 5.53 10.73 18.05
CA CYS A 50 5.20 9.76 17.02
C CYS A 50 5.48 10.31 15.61
N ASP A 51 5.61 9.42 14.65
CA ASP A 51 5.60 9.79 13.24
C ASP A 51 4.15 9.92 12.76
N ILE A 52 3.84 10.97 12.02
CA ILE A 52 2.49 11.23 11.52
C ILE A 52 2.50 11.02 10.01
N PHE A 53 1.57 10.20 9.52
CA PHE A 53 1.32 10.02 8.09
C PHE A 53 0.03 10.74 7.71
N ILE A 54 0.05 11.46 6.59
CA ILE A 54 -1.11 12.07 5.96
C ILE A 54 -1.33 11.38 4.62
N GLY A 55 -2.48 10.73 4.49
CA GLY A 55 -2.91 10.03 3.30
C GLY A 55 -4.07 10.74 2.65
N THR A 56 -3.97 10.98 1.33
CA THR A 56 -5.10 11.40 0.51
C THR A 56 -5.77 10.17 -0.11
N GLY A 57 -7.08 10.05 0.08
CA GLY A 57 -7.91 8.97 -0.47
C GLY A 57 -8.82 9.48 -1.56
N GLN A 58 -8.95 8.70 -2.63
CA GLN A 58 -9.85 9.04 -3.74
C GLN A 58 -11.32 8.79 -3.33
N TYR A 59 -12.14 9.85 -3.30
CA TYR A 59 -13.59 9.72 -3.17
C TYR A 59 -14.23 9.48 -4.54
N TYR A 60 -14.57 8.23 -4.82
CA TYR A 60 -15.40 7.91 -5.99
C TYR A 60 -16.82 8.41 -5.70
N HIS A 61 -17.16 9.60 -6.24
CA HIS A 61 -18.47 10.29 -6.23
C HIS A 61 -18.69 11.50 -5.28
N HIS A 62 -17.66 12.24 -4.84
CA HIS A 62 -17.90 13.53 -4.19
C HIS A 62 -17.36 14.71 -5.00
N GLU A 63 -18.18 15.74 -5.19
CA GLU A 63 -17.92 16.86 -6.11
C GLU A 63 -16.83 17.84 -5.62
N THR A 64 -16.30 17.68 -4.41
CA THR A 64 -15.55 18.76 -3.73
C THR A 64 -14.46 18.35 -2.73
N ASN A 65 -14.16 17.06 -2.53
CA ASN A 65 -13.55 16.65 -1.28
C ASN A 65 -12.59 15.46 -1.43
N ASP A 66 -11.31 15.69 -1.12
CA ASP A 66 -10.34 14.60 -0.91
C ASP A 66 -10.49 14.11 0.54
N ARG A 67 -10.65 12.79 0.72
CA ARG A 67 -10.63 12.22 2.06
C ARG A 67 -9.20 12.26 2.58
N ILE A 68 -9.03 12.84 3.76
CA ILE A 68 -7.75 12.93 4.42
C ILE A 68 -7.74 12.00 5.62
N VAL A 69 -6.78 11.09 5.63
CA VAL A 69 -6.54 10.16 6.72
C VAL A 69 -5.21 10.53 7.35
N CYS A 70 -5.22 10.87 8.63
CA CYS A 70 -3.99 11.01 9.41
C CYS A 70 -3.82 9.81 10.33
N LEU A 71 -2.62 9.22 10.28
CA LEU A 71 -2.22 8.09 11.08
C LEU A 71 -1.04 8.45 11.95
N SER A 72 -0.95 7.83 13.11
CA SER A 72 0.22 7.91 13.99
C SER A 72 0.92 6.56 14.06
N PHE A 73 2.24 6.60 13.97
CA PHE A 73 3.13 5.46 14.18
C PHE A 73 3.99 5.75 15.41
N ASP A 74 3.85 4.91 16.45
CA ASP A 74 4.67 5.04 17.67
C ASP A 74 6.15 4.77 17.38
N ASN A 75 6.41 3.89 16.41
CA ASN A 75 7.71 3.68 15.83
C ASN A 75 7.51 3.29 14.36
N SER A 76 7.75 4.20 13.41
CA SER A 76 7.54 3.92 11.98
C SER A 76 8.49 2.88 11.38
N LYS A 77 9.43 2.36 12.18
CA LYS A 77 10.28 1.21 11.86
C LYS A 77 9.79 -0.10 12.48
N ALA A 78 8.88 -0.03 13.45
CA ALA A 78 8.23 -1.20 14.02
C ALA A 78 7.07 -1.62 13.12
N MET A 79 6.80 -2.93 13.11
CA MET A 79 5.72 -3.54 12.34
C MET A 79 4.33 -3.30 12.94
N ASP A 80 4.24 -2.46 13.97
CA ASP A 80 3.02 -2.23 14.73
C ASP A 80 1.94 -1.59 13.86
N PRO A 81 0.67 -1.93 14.10
CA PRO A 81 -0.47 -1.24 13.51
C PRO A 81 -0.40 0.27 13.71
N PRO A 82 -0.56 1.09 12.65
CA PRO A 82 -0.76 2.51 12.84
C PRO A 82 -2.10 2.78 13.53
N ARG A 83 -2.15 3.87 14.30
CA ARG A 83 -3.38 4.35 14.90
C ARG A 83 -3.95 5.50 14.08
N THR A 84 -5.18 5.35 13.59
CA THR A 84 -5.95 6.45 12.99
C THR A 84 -6.20 7.54 14.02
N ILE A 85 -5.79 8.76 13.71
CA ILE A 85 -5.95 9.95 14.56
C ILE A 85 -6.84 11.02 13.91
N LEU A 86 -6.96 10.99 12.58
CA LEU A 86 -7.94 11.77 11.83
C LEU A 86 -8.37 10.94 10.62
N ASP A 87 -9.63 11.03 10.24
CA ASP A 87 -10.15 10.45 9.01
C ASP A 87 -11.32 11.31 8.59
N THR A 88 -11.05 12.36 7.83
CA THR A 88 -12.02 13.42 7.56
C THR A 88 -12.01 13.84 6.11
N VAL A 89 -12.78 14.86 5.82
CA VAL A 89 -12.89 15.48 4.52
C VAL A 89 -12.54 16.95 4.65
N ILE A 90 -11.55 17.41 3.89
CA ILE A 90 -11.17 18.82 3.75
C ILE A 90 -10.97 19.14 2.27
N ASN A 91 -10.95 20.42 1.93
CA ASN A 91 -10.67 20.80 0.55
C ASN A 91 -9.19 20.52 0.23
N SER A 92 -8.94 20.14 -1.01
CA SER A 92 -7.60 19.73 -1.47
C SER A 92 -6.59 20.88 -1.45
N ASP A 93 -7.03 22.12 -1.57
CA ASP A 93 -6.21 23.33 -1.45
C ASP A 93 -5.73 23.60 -0.01
N GLU A 94 -6.34 22.96 1.00
CA GLU A 94 -5.95 23.11 2.41
C GLU A 94 -4.90 22.09 2.87
N ILE A 95 -4.58 21.07 2.04
CA ILE A 95 -3.68 19.96 2.41
C ILE A 95 -2.26 20.46 2.73
N ASP A 96 -1.68 21.33 1.89
CA ASP A 96 -0.34 21.88 2.11
C ASP A 96 -0.27 22.68 3.43
N THR A 97 -1.36 23.36 3.78
CA THR A 97 -1.46 24.11 5.04
C THR A 97 -1.58 23.16 6.24
N LEU A 98 -2.37 22.09 6.09
CA LEU A 98 -2.48 21.03 7.09
C LEU A 98 -1.13 20.35 7.35
N GLU A 99 -0.38 20.03 6.30
CA GLU A 99 0.98 19.48 6.39
C GLU A 99 1.90 20.41 7.19
N GLY A 100 1.89 21.70 6.88
CA GLY A 100 2.69 22.71 7.60
C GLY A 100 2.34 22.81 9.09
N GLU A 101 1.05 22.82 9.42
CA GLU A 101 0.58 22.89 10.81
C GLU A 101 0.92 21.62 11.61
N ILE A 102 0.83 20.44 10.98
CA ILE A 102 1.19 19.16 11.60
C ILE A 102 2.69 19.05 11.82
N ALA A 103 3.50 19.48 10.85
CA ALA A 103 4.96 19.54 10.99
C ALA A 103 5.39 20.47 12.14
N GLY A 104 4.58 21.47 12.48
CA GLY A 104 4.78 22.36 13.63
C GLY A 104 4.37 21.78 14.99
N ILE A 105 3.69 20.62 15.04
CA ILE A 105 3.28 19.99 16.29
C ILE A 105 4.52 19.45 17.01
N PRO A 106 4.81 19.84 18.26
CA PRO A 106 6.01 19.39 18.97
C PRO A 106 6.12 17.86 19.04
N GLU A 107 5.00 17.15 19.17
CA GLU A 107 4.94 15.70 19.24
C GLU A 107 5.22 14.98 17.91
N CYS A 108 5.12 15.67 16.79
CA CYS A 108 5.43 15.12 15.47
C CYS A 108 6.95 14.95 15.31
N LEU A 109 7.43 13.71 15.24
CA LEU A 109 8.84 13.40 15.01
C LEU A 109 9.22 13.53 13.53
N SER A 110 8.36 12.98 12.67
CA SER A 110 8.46 13.11 11.24
C SER A 110 7.06 13.15 10.63
N LEU A 111 6.95 13.90 9.54
CA LEU A 111 5.76 13.95 8.72
C LEU A 111 5.99 13.13 7.45
N LEU A 112 5.10 12.17 7.22
CA LEU A 112 5.05 11.33 6.04
C LEU A 112 3.80 11.68 5.26
N THR A 113 3.89 11.72 3.94
CA THR A 113 2.76 12.00 3.07
C THR A 113 2.63 10.92 2.01
N GLY A 114 1.41 10.70 1.54
CA GLY A 114 1.13 9.59 0.67
C GLY A 114 -0.31 9.49 0.22
N GLU A 115 -0.60 8.39 -0.46
CA GLU A 115 -1.97 8.09 -0.89
C GLU A 115 -2.48 6.90 -0.10
N VAL A 116 -3.77 6.92 0.22
CA VAL A 116 -4.50 5.79 0.83
C VAL A 116 -5.56 5.30 -0.13
N ASP A 117 -5.84 3.99 -0.10
CA ASP A 117 -7.02 3.47 -0.77
C ASP A 117 -8.17 3.34 0.22
N SER A 118 -9.36 3.75 -0.22
CA SER A 118 -10.58 3.72 0.59
C SER A 118 -11.82 3.57 -0.29
N VAL A 119 -12.81 2.81 0.18
CA VAL A 119 -14.06 2.56 -0.57
C VAL A 119 -15.22 3.18 0.16
N HIS A 120 -15.84 4.23 -0.39
CA HIS A 120 -16.97 4.93 0.26
C HIS A 120 -16.62 5.32 1.72
N ASP A 121 -17.49 4.97 2.68
CA ASP A 121 -17.30 5.18 4.12
C ASP A 121 -16.48 4.05 4.80
N GLN A 122 -15.93 3.10 4.04
CA GLN A 122 -15.07 2.06 4.61
C GLN A 122 -13.77 2.68 5.12
N PRO A 123 -13.13 2.11 6.16
CA PRO A 123 -11.81 2.56 6.60
C PRO A 123 -10.81 2.51 5.45
N TRP A 124 -9.77 3.32 5.57
CA TRP A 124 -8.60 3.18 4.71
C TRP A 124 -8.04 1.79 4.90
N LEU A 125 -7.68 1.11 3.81
CA LEU A 125 -7.20 -0.26 3.90
C LEU A 125 -5.68 -0.31 3.78
N PHE A 126 -5.12 0.57 2.95
CA PHE A 126 -3.69 0.62 2.71
C PHE A 126 -3.21 2.04 2.44
N GLY A 127 -2.02 2.35 2.93
CA GLY A 127 -1.33 3.60 2.63
C GLY A 127 0.11 3.35 2.19
N PHE A 128 0.65 4.29 1.41
CA PHE A 128 2.08 4.31 1.11
C PHE A 128 2.66 5.72 1.15
N ALA A 129 3.89 5.83 1.66
CA ALA A 129 4.60 7.10 1.72
C ALA A 129 5.48 7.32 0.48
N SER A 130 5.60 8.58 0.04
CA SER A 130 6.54 8.98 -1.02
C SER A 130 7.47 10.08 -0.52
N LYS A 131 8.76 9.73 -0.43
CA LYS A 131 9.91 10.49 0.10
C LYS A 131 9.85 10.80 1.62
N PRO A 132 10.92 10.50 2.37
CA PRO A 132 12.14 9.80 1.96
C PRO A 132 11.96 8.28 1.84
N GLU A 133 10.88 7.70 2.37
CA GLU A 133 10.72 6.25 2.51
C GLU A 133 9.46 5.76 1.81
N PHE A 134 9.56 4.64 1.09
CA PHE A 134 8.40 3.93 0.55
C PHE A 134 7.96 2.84 1.52
N LYS A 135 6.72 2.92 1.98
CA LYS A 135 6.09 1.95 2.88
C LYS A 135 4.78 1.49 2.28
N VAL A 136 4.38 0.27 2.54
CA VAL A 136 3.01 -0.19 2.36
C VAL A 136 2.58 -0.76 3.69
N PHE A 137 1.46 -0.28 4.21
CA PHE A 137 0.92 -0.73 5.49
C PHE A 137 -0.59 -0.81 5.40
N SER A 138 -1.18 -1.53 6.35
CA SER A 138 -2.63 -1.64 6.56
C SER A 138 -2.96 -1.35 8.02
N GLU A 139 -4.24 -1.39 8.37
CA GLU A 139 -4.68 -1.36 9.77
C GLU A 139 -4.07 -2.48 10.63
N ARG A 140 -3.47 -3.51 10.02
CA ARG A 140 -2.80 -4.62 10.73
C ARG A 140 -1.31 -4.42 10.94
N GLY A 141 -0.74 -3.33 10.42
CA GLY A 141 0.69 -3.07 10.48
C GLY A 141 1.31 -2.90 9.10
N ILE A 142 2.63 -2.72 9.11
CA ILE A 142 3.42 -2.57 7.88
C ILE A 142 3.45 -3.92 7.14
N LEU A 143 3.31 -3.88 5.82
CA LEU A 143 3.37 -5.04 4.93
C LEU A 143 4.70 -5.06 4.18
N LEU A 144 5.15 -3.87 3.79
CA LEU A 144 6.42 -3.67 3.09
C LEU A 144 7.03 -2.34 3.47
N HIS A 145 8.36 -2.29 3.64
CA HIS A 145 9.10 -1.04 3.80
C HIS A 145 10.43 -1.13 3.07
N HIS A 146 10.70 -0.14 2.21
CA HIS A 146 12.00 0.07 1.59
C HIS A 146 13.03 0.57 2.61
N ARG A 147 14.21 -0.06 2.64
CA ARG A 147 15.30 0.37 3.52
C ARG A 147 16.66 0.15 2.90
N THR A 148 17.62 0.98 3.29
CA THR A 148 19.03 0.80 2.97
C THR A 148 19.70 -0.06 4.04
N ILE A 149 20.36 -1.13 3.61
CA ILE A 149 21.22 -1.99 4.43
C ILE A 149 22.67 -1.92 3.94
N GLN A 150 23.59 -2.58 4.64
CA GLN A 150 25.02 -2.56 4.30
C GLN A 150 25.30 -3.03 2.87
N ASP A 151 24.57 -4.05 2.41
CA ASP A 151 24.79 -4.69 1.10
C ASP A 151 23.94 -4.09 -0.03
N GLY A 152 23.13 -3.05 0.24
CA GLY A 152 22.34 -2.37 -0.78
C GLY A 152 20.96 -1.93 -0.31
N GLN A 153 20.02 -1.88 -1.25
CA GLN A 153 18.64 -1.48 -1.02
C GLN A 153 17.76 -2.72 -0.99
N VAL A 154 16.88 -2.83 -0.01
CA VAL A 154 15.95 -3.96 0.13
C VAL A 154 14.51 -3.49 0.28
N PHE A 155 13.59 -4.36 -0.12
CA PHE A 155 12.28 -4.41 0.50
C PHE A 155 12.34 -5.33 1.71
N HIS A 156 11.99 -4.77 2.88
CA HIS A 156 11.54 -5.60 3.97
C HIS A 156 10.09 -5.95 3.75
N VAL A 157 9.81 -7.22 3.54
CA VAL A 157 8.46 -7.74 3.45
C VAL A 157 8.16 -8.42 4.76
N SER A 158 7.06 -8.06 5.40
CA SER A 158 6.66 -8.67 6.65
C SER A 158 5.26 -9.25 6.53
N ASP A 159 5.10 -10.42 7.11
CA ASP A 159 3.82 -10.98 7.49
C ASP A 159 3.71 -11.06 9.01
N SER A 160 2.54 -11.44 9.52
CA SER A 160 2.25 -11.54 10.96
C SER A 160 3.08 -12.58 11.72
N SER A 161 3.91 -13.37 11.03
CA SER A 161 4.67 -14.51 11.55
C SER A 161 6.14 -14.57 11.11
N MET A 162 6.51 -13.88 10.03
CA MET A 162 7.79 -13.97 9.34
C MET A 162 8.11 -12.61 8.70
N SER A 163 9.40 -12.34 8.54
CA SER A 163 9.88 -11.15 7.87
C SER A 163 11.05 -11.52 6.97
N GLU A 164 11.02 -11.10 5.72
CA GLU A 164 12.05 -11.37 4.73
C GLU A 164 12.62 -10.08 4.15
N GLU A 165 13.86 -10.14 3.66
CA GLU A 165 14.53 -9.04 2.96
C GLU A 165 14.74 -9.46 1.51
N VAL A 166 14.20 -8.67 0.59
CA VAL A 166 14.36 -8.87 -0.86
C VAL A 166 15.22 -7.75 -1.40
N MET A 167 16.41 -8.08 -1.90
CA MET A 167 17.32 -7.13 -2.55
C MET A 167 16.67 -6.55 -3.82
N LEU A 168 16.62 -5.22 -3.94
CA LEU A 168 15.91 -4.57 -5.04
C LEU A 168 16.53 -4.88 -6.42
N ASP A 169 17.84 -5.12 -6.48
CA ASP A 169 18.58 -5.43 -7.71
C ASP A 169 18.30 -6.85 -8.25
N GLN A 170 17.80 -7.75 -7.40
CA GLN A 170 17.41 -9.12 -7.75
C GLN A 170 15.99 -9.20 -8.30
N ILE A 171 15.17 -8.17 -8.10
CA ILE A 171 13.78 -8.14 -8.56
C ILE A 171 13.75 -7.89 -10.07
N LYS A 172 13.09 -8.79 -10.81
CA LYS A 172 12.94 -8.72 -12.27
C LYS A 172 11.56 -8.30 -12.70
N ALA A 173 10.55 -8.64 -11.90
CA ALA A 173 9.20 -8.15 -12.11
C ALA A 173 8.47 -7.94 -10.79
N VAL A 174 7.52 -7.02 -10.81
CA VAL A 174 6.43 -6.98 -9.83
C VAL A 174 5.18 -7.41 -10.56
N GLN A 175 4.47 -8.41 -10.05
CA GLN A 175 3.33 -9.01 -10.72
C GLN A 175 2.08 -8.99 -9.85
N VAL A 176 0.94 -8.80 -10.50
CA VAL A 176 -0.38 -9.03 -9.90
C VAL A 176 -0.90 -10.36 -10.40
N THR A 177 -1.36 -11.23 -9.51
CA THR A 177 -1.97 -12.51 -9.86
C THR A 177 -3.40 -12.60 -9.33
N LEU A 178 -4.29 -13.20 -10.14
CA LEU A 178 -5.69 -13.44 -9.81
C LEU A 178 -5.92 -14.96 -9.78
N SER A 179 -6.73 -15.46 -8.85
CA SER A 179 -7.30 -16.80 -9.00
C SER A 179 -8.31 -16.86 -10.14
N GLU A 180 -8.66 -18.08 -10.56
CA GLU A 180 -9.72 -18.32 -11.58
C GLU A 180 -11.01 -17.55 -11.27
N GLU A 181 -11.36 -17.46 -10.00
CA GLU A 181 -12.38 -16.56 -9.48
C GLU A 181 -11.72 -15.38 -8.75
N PRO A 182 -11.61 -14.18 -9.36
CA PRO A 182 -10.82 -13.07 -8.78
C PRO A 182 -11.31 -12.59 -7.42
N TRP A 183 -12.57 -12.82 -7.06
CA TRP A 183 -13.11 -12.49 -5.73
C TRP A 183 -12.58 -13.39 -4.61
N ASN A 184 -12.00 -14.56 -4.92
CA ASN A 184 -11.46 -15.48 -3.92
C ASN A 184 -10.02 -15.15 -3.53
N SER A 185 -9.14 -14.88 -4.49
CA SER A 185 -7.73 -14.61 -4.21
C SER A 185 -7.08 -13.70 -5.24
N ARG A 186 -6.35 -12.70 -4.75
CA ARG A 186 -5.54 -11.77 -5.54
C ARG A 186 -4.24 -11.49 -4.82
N LYS A 187 -3.12 -11.37 -5.53
CA LYS A 187 -1.81 -11.18 -4.90
C LYS A 187 -0.96 -10.14 -5.62
N VAL A 188 -0.07 -9.50 -4.87
CA VAL A 188 1.10 -8.79 -5.41
C VAL A 188 2.32 -9.60 -5.04
N GLU A 189 3.14 -9.94 -6.04
CA GLU A 189 4.32 -10.79 -5.88
C GLU A 189 5.53 -10.15 -6.56
N LEU A 190 6.71 -10.38 -6.01
CA LEU A 190 8.01 -10.04 -6.57
C LEU A 190 8.58 -11.27 -7.26
N GLU A 191 8.94 -11.15 -8.53
CA GLU A 191 9.74 -12.15 -9.22
C GLU A 191 11.22 -11.87 -9.00
N VAL A 192 11.87 -12.75 -8.23
CA VAL A 192 13.28 -12.66 -7.86
C VAL A 192 14.07 -13.69 -8.66
N ASN A 193 15.17 -13.25 -9.29
CA ASN A 193 16.10 -14.10 -10.04
C ASN A 193 15.45 -15.01 -11.12
N ASN A 194 14.32 -14.61 -11.73
CA ASN A 194 13.55 -15.33 -12.77
C ASN A 194 12.95 -16.69 -12.37
N THR A 195 12.90 -17.03 -11.08
CA THR A 195 12.40 -18.34 -10.65
C THR A 195 11.62 -18.33 -9.34
N GLU A 196 11.89 -17.37 -8.46
CA GLU A 196 11.27 -17.31 -7.14
C GLU A 196 10.21 -16.22 -7.10
N LEU A 197 9.03 -16.57 -6.58
CA LEU A 197 7.96 -15.62 -6.33
C LEU A 197 7.89 -15.37 -4.83
N VAL A 198 8.23 -14.15 -4.46
CA VAL A 198 8.05 -13.65 -3.11
C VAL A 198 6.74 -12.90 -3.07
N SER A 199 5.75 -13.48 -2.41
CA SER A 199 4.49 -12.78 -2.18
C SER A 199 4.79 -11.48 -1.40
N VAL A 200 3.97 -10.45 -1.55
CA VAL A 200 4.05 -9.23 -0.74
C VAL A 200 2.72 -9.04 -0.04
N VAL A 201 1.64 -9.18 -0.80
CA VAL A 201 0.27 -9.05 -0.32
C VAL A 201 -0.57 -10.19 -0.89
N GLU A 202 -1.45 -10.76 -0.08
CA GLU A 202 -2.51 -11.66 -0.55
C GLU A 202 -3.87 -11.16 -0.03
N ASP A 203 -4.78 -10.81 -0.94
CA ASP A 203 -6.17 -10.58 -0.63
C ASP A 203 -6.93 -11.88 -0.89
N THR A 204 -7.22 -12.61 0.20
CA THR A 204 -7.98 -13.86 0.15
C THR A 204 -9.30 -13.69 0.90
N ARG A 205 -10.40 -13.99 0.25
CA ARG A 205 -11.73 -13.88 0.85
C ARG A 205 -12.42 -15.22 0.76
N GLU A 206 -12.50 -15.95 1.87
CA GLU A 206 -13.30 -17.16 1.96
C GLU A 206 -14.78 -16.76 1.77
N ASN A 207 -15.37 -17.16 0.63
CA ASN A 207 -16.69 -16.73 0.15
C ASN A 207 -16.71 -15.24 -0.27
N GLY A 208 -15.96 -14.90 -1.32
CA GLY A 208 -15.69 -13.53 -1.80
C GLY A 208 -16.82 -12.49 -1.71
N SER A 209 -16.44 -11.22 -1.66
CA SER A 209 -17.42 -10.12 -1.59
C SER A 209 -18.31 -10.11 -2.84
N SER A 210 -19.63 -10.06 -2.64
CA SER A 210 -20.59 -9.80 -3.73
C SER A 210 -20.60 -8.34 -4.17
N ASP A 211 -19.87 -7.46 -3.47
CA ASP A 211 -19.72 -6.07 -3.81
C ASP A 211 -18.63 -5.88 -4.87
N LEU A 212 -19.07 -5.69 -6.11
CA LEU A 212 -18.18 -5.45 -7.25
C LEU A 212 -17.36 -4.17 -7.08
N SER A 213 -17.87 -3.14 -6.42
CA SER A 213 -17.14 -1.89 -6.17
C SER A 213 -15.97 -2.14 -5.22
N GLU A 214 -16.20 -2.91 -4.16
CA GLU A 214 -15.16 -3.31 -3.20
C GLU A 214 -14.08 -4.17 -3.88
N LEU A 215 -14.50 -5.14 -4.71
CA LEU A 215 -13.60 -6.01 -5.47
C LEU A 215 -12.73 -5.22 -6.44
N MET A 216 -13.35 -4.30 -7.18
CA MET A 216 -12.70 -3.43 -8.16
C MET A 216 -11.65 -2.54 -7.51
N MET A 217 -12.02 -1.82 -6.45
CA MET A 217 -11.14 -0.92 -5.71
C MET A 217 -9.91 -1.63 -5.13
N SER A 218 -10.15 -2.72 -4.40
CA SER A 218 -9.06 -3.52 -3.83
C SER A 218 -8.15 -4.13 -4.91
N THR A 219 -8.67 -4.43 -6.10
CA THR A 219 -7.84 -4.91 -7.22
C THR A 219 -7.02 -3.77 -7.86
N GLU A 220 -7.61 -2.59 -8.05
CA GLU A 220 -6.88 -1.41 -8.51
C GLU A 220 -5.76 -1.03 -7.54
N TRP A 221 -6.01 -1.12 -6.24
CA TRP A 221 -4.98 -0.89 -5.24
C TRP A 221 -3.78 -1.82 -5.40
N LEU A 222 -3.99 -3.12 -5.66
CA LEU A 222 -2.89 -4.07 -5.93
C LEU A 222 -2.08 -3.65 -7.16
N VAL A 223 -2.74 -3.16 -8.21
CA VAL A 223 -2.07 -2.65 -9.43
C VAL A 223 -1.26 -1.39 -9.13
N LYS A 224 -1.83 -0.46 -8.37
CA LYS A 224 -1.19 0.79 -7.96
C LYS A 224 0.04 0.53 -7.09
N MET A 225 -0.09 -0.34 -6.09
CA MET A 225 1.03 -0.80 -5.25
C MET A 225 2.14 -1.41 -6.11
N ALA A 226 1.80 -2.34 -7.00
CA ALA A 226 2.76 -2.99 -7.88
C ALA A 226 3.48 -1.98 -8.80
N GLY A 227 2.76 -0.99 -9.32
CA GLY A 227 3.31 0.09 -10.13
C GLY A 227 4.29 0.97 -9.34
N LEU A 228 3.94 1.39 -8.12
CA LEU A 228 4.81 2.19 -7.27
C LEU A 228 6.06 1.43 -6.83
N MET A 229 5.92 0.14 -6.53
CA MET A 229 7.07 -0.73 -6.24
C MET A 229 8.01 -0.79 -7.45
N CYS A 230 7.48 -0.92 -8.68
CA CYS A 230 8.30 -0.87 -9.89
C CYS A 230 9.05 0.46 -10.03
N LEU A 231 8.35 1.59 -9.86
CA LEU A 231 8.96 2.92 -9.92
C LEU A 231 10.10 3.05 -8.91
N LEU A 232 9.87 2.65 -7.66
CA LEU A 232 10.89 2.71 -6.63
C LEU A 232 12.10 1.82 -6.95
N ILE A 233 11.87 0.58 -7.39
CA ILE A 233 12.97 -0.33 -7.78
C ILE A 233 13.82 0.30 -8.89
N ARG A 234 13.20 0.97 -9.88
CA ARG A 234 13.94 1.63 -10.95
C ARG A 234 14.74 2.82 -10.47
N GLN A 235 14.13 3.66 -9.64
CA GLN A 235 14.74 4.87 -9.13
C GLN A 235 15.89 4.58 -8.14
N VAL A 236 15.71 3.57 -7.28
CA VAL A 236 16.59 3.34 -6.11
C VAL A 236 17.38 2.05 -6.22
N GLY A 237 16.83 1.01 -6.86
CA GLY A 237 17.46 -0.31 -6.98
C GLY A 237 18.41 -0.46 -8.18
N VAL A 238 18.62 0.59 -8.98
CA VAL A 238 19.49 0.58 -10.19
C VAL A 238 19.04 -0.45 -11.25
N CYS A 239 17.84 -1.00 -11.12
CA CYS A 239 17.30 -2.01 -12.02
C CYS A 239 16.27 -1.38 -12.98
N SER A 240 16.74 -0.71 -14.03
CA SER A 240 15.87 -0.09 -15.06
C SER A 240 14.99 -1.11 -15.80
N GLY A 241 15.37 -2.38 -15.77
CA GLY A 241 14.68 -3.47 -16.47
C GLY A 241 13.49 -4.09 -15.74
N VAL A 242 13.19 -3.70 -14.48
CA VAL A 242 12.07 -4.32 -13.75
C VAL A 242 10.74 -4.09 -14.46
N SER A 243 9.98 -5.15 -14.73
CA SER A 243 8.70 -5.07 -15.45
C SER A 243 7.50 -5.15 -14.51
N LEU A 244 6.44 -4.39 -14.81
CA LEU A 244 5.13 -4.61 -14.22
C LEU A 244 4.39 -5.68 -15.03
N LYS A 245 4.01 -6.80 -14.39
CA LYS A 245 3.25 -7.88 -15.03
C LYS A 245 1.82 -7.91 -14.50
N LEU A 246 0.86 -7.60 -15.36
CA LEU A 246 -0.56 -7.68 -15.02
C LEU A 246 -1.22 -8.87 -15.72
N PRO A 247 -2.23 -9.51 -15.13
CA PRO A 247 -3.08 -10.49 -15.82
C PRO A 247 -3.92 -9.78 -16.89
N ALA A 248 -4.35 -10.51 -17.92
CA ALA A 248 -5.01 -9.91 -19.09
C ALA A 248 -6.27 -9.12 -18.72
N GLU A 249 -7.00 -9.60 -17.72
CA GLU A 249 -8.19 -9.01 -17.15
C GLU A 249 -7.94 -7.63 -16.54
N LEU A 250 -6.71 -7.31 -16.14
CA LEU A 250 -6.31 -6.01 -15.59
C LEU A 250 -5.51 -5.16 -16.58
N ARG A 251 -5.29 -5.67 -17.81
CA ARG A 251 -4.67 -4.91 -18.89
C ARG A 251 -5.74 -4.10 -19.62
N ALA A 252 -5.28 -3.01 -20.25
CA ALA A 252 -6.12 -2.14 -21.07
C ALA A 252 -6.70 -2.85 -22.30
N GLU A 253 -6.03 -3.88 -22.82
CA GLU A 253 -6.43 -4.60 -24.02
C GLU A 253 -7.79 -5.29 -23.86
N GLY A 254 -8.84 -4.68 -24.44
CA GLY A 254 -10.20 -5.22 -24.43
C GLY A 254 -11.10 -4.73 -23.28
N ASN A 255 -10.61 -3.81 -22.42
CA ASN A 255 -11.41 -3.24 -21.34
C ASN A 255 -11.15 -1.71 -21.18
N PRO A 256 -11.90 -0.85 -21.88
CA PRO A 256 -11.69 0.61 -21.88
C PRO A 256 -11.84 1.27 -20.50
N TRP A 257 -12.59 0.63 -19.60
CA TRP A 257 -12.79 1.14 -18.25
C TRP A 257 -11.56 0.89 -17.37
N ILE A 258 -10.94 -0.28 -17.52
CA ILE A 258 -9.65 -0.61 -16.90
C ILE A 258 -8.52 0.20 -17.54
N GLU A 259 -8.58 0.43 -18.86
CA GLU A 259 -7.66 1.34 -19.56
C GLU A 259 -7.64 2.71 -18.89
N LEU A 260 -8.78 3.40 -18.76
CA LEU A 260 -8.81 4.74 -18.19
C LEU A 260 -8.21 4.84 -16.77
N ARG A 261 -8.42 3.81 -15.92
CA ARG A 261 -7.98 3.82 -14.50
C ARG A 261 -6.55 3.32 -14.32
N ASN A 262 -6.19 2.21 -14.95
CA ASN A 262 -4.87 1.61 -14.80
C ASN A 262 -3.83 2.24 -15.74
N GLN A 263 -4.22 2.89 -16.84
CA GLN A 263 -3.29 3.50 -17.79
C GLN A 263 -2.42 4.56 -17.13
N VAL A 264 -2.89 5.31 -16.15
CA VAL A 264 -2.05 6.30 -15.44
C VAL A 264 -0.85 5.59 -14.78
N TRP A 265 -1.08 4.46 -14.12
CA TRP A 265 -0.03 3.69 -13.46
C TRP A 265 0.88 2.96 -14.46
N ILE A 266 0.28 2.37 -15.50
CA ILE A 266 1.03 1.72 -16.57
C ILE A 266 1.93 2.75 -17.26
N SER A 267 1.39 3.91 -17.65
CA SER A 267 2.12 4.96 -18.37
C SER A 267 3.22 5.56 -17.49
N ARG A 268 2.94 5.90 -16.22
CA ARG A 268 3.97 6.37 -15.27
C ARG A 268 5.14 5.39 -15.18
N VAL A 269 4.86 4.09 -15.13
CA VAL A 269 5.92 3.08 -15.15
C VAL A 269 6.61 3.03 -16.52
N HIS A 270 5.94 3.21 -17.65
CA HIS A 270 6.59 3.09 -18.96
C HIS A 270 7.38 4.34 -19.36
N ASP A 271 6.94 5.55 -19.00
CA ASP A 271 7.61 6.83 -19.32
C ASP A 271 9.00 6.95 -18.67
N ASP A 272 9.20 6.34 -17.49
CA ASP A 272 10.51 6.26 -16.82
C ASP A 272 11.56 5.42 -17.60
N LYS A 273 11.21 4.78 -18.72
CA LYS A 273 12.18 4.09 -19.60
C LYS A 273 12.78 5.02 -20.67
N ASP A 274 12.14 6.13 -20.98
CA ASP A 274 12.48 7.01 -22.10
C ASP A 274 13.16 8.33 -21.66
N SER A 275 13.49 8.46 -20.36
CA SER A 275 14.26 9.58 -19.77
C SER A 275 15.57 9.11 -19.14
#